data_AF-A0A6C8XQ53-F1
#
_entry.id   AF-A0A6C8XQ53-F1
#
_cell.length_a   1.000
_cell.length_b   1.000
_cell.length_c   1.000
_cell.angle_alpha   90.00
_cell.angle_beta   90.00
_cell.angle_gamma   90.00
#
_symmetry.space_group_name_H-M   'P 1'
#
loop_
_entity.id
_entity.type
_entity.pdbx_description
1 polymer ?
#
loop_
_entity_poly.entity_id
_entity_poly.type
_entity_poly.pdbx_seq_one_letter_code
_entity_poly.pdbx_strand_id
1 'polypeptide(L)'
;MNRSLLLLLVAALVGCGEPTDKPEENQQQKFTVSTDNETVNKLLPSIRTALPGLDKYAVQFRDVSVEQNYWLTIKFHVPDDAKIPNDYMTFGHNCFIEINKEGTAVKIPKAPCKALMLDQNADNVDSEQWFELSTAKKPDGTVQ
;
A
#
# COMPACT_ATOMS: atom_id res chain seq x y z
N MET A 1 1.50 17.96 -79.57
CA MET A 1 0.35 18.89 -79.42
C MET A 1 0.15 19.18 -77.94
N ASN A 2 0.14 20.47 -77.61
CA ASN A 2 0.18 21.05 -76.27
C ASN A 2 -1.10 20.82 -75.46
N ARG A 3 -0.95 20.79 -74.12
CA ARG A 3 -1.53 21.72 -73.10
C ARG A 3 -1.54 21.00 -71.73
N SER A 4 -0.67 21.37 -70.79
CA SER A 4 -0.84 22.47 -69.82
C SER A 4 -1.99 22.23 -68.83
N LEU A 5 -1.67 21.92 -67.57
CA LEU A 5 -2.09 22.73 -66.41
C LEU A 5 -1.41 22.27 -65.11
N LEU A 6 -0.78 23.22 -64.42
CA LEU A 6 -0.38 23.19 -63.02
C LEU A 6 -1.60 22.97 -62.10
N LEU A 7 -1.49 22.07 -61.13
CA LEU A 7 -2.28 22.06 -59.88
C LEU A 7 -1.37 21.50 -58.77
N LEU A 8 -0.68 22.40 -58.06
CA LEU A 8 -0.96 22.81 -56.68
C LEU A 8 -0.65 21.73 -55.63
N LEU A 9 0.48 21.95 -54.93
CA LEU A 9 0.84 21.33 -53.67
C LEU A 9 -0.31 21.45 -52.66
N VAL A 10 -0.65 20.31 -52.04
CA VAL A 10 -1.28 20.30 -50.72
C VAL A 10 -0.40 19.45 -49.81
N ALA A 11 0.42 20.13 -49.02
CA ALA A 11 1.04 19.56 -47.84
C ALA A 11 0.00 19.57 -46.73
N ALA A 12 -0.46 18.39 -46.32
CA ALA A 12 -1.09 18.18 -45.03
C ALA A 12 -0.29 17.08 -44.33
N LEU A 13 0.60 17.51 -43.43
CA LEU A 13 1.26 16.68 -42.44
C LEU A 13 0.17 16.06 -41.55
N VAL A 14 -0.29 14.86 -41.86
CA VAL A 14 -1.01 14.05 -40.89
C VAL A 14 0.04 13.32 -40.08
N GLY A 15 0.47 13.97 -38.99
CA GLY A 15 1.20 13.32 -37.92
C GLY A 15 0.34 12.19 -37.37
N CYS A 16 0.70 10.95 -37.69
CA CYS A 16 0.20 9.78 -36.99
C CYS A 16 0.95 9.74 -35.66
N GLY A 17 0.44 10.50 -34.68
CA GLY A 17 0.89 10.40 -33.31
C GLY A 17 0.55 9.01 -32.80
N GLU A 18 1.56 8.20 -32.58
CA GLU A 18 1.45 7.02 -31.71
C GLU A 18 1.00 7.53 -30.33
N PRO A 19 -0.16 7.09 -29.80
CA PRO A 19 -0.38 7.23 -28.38
C PRO A 19 0.61 6.29 -27.71
N THR A 20 1.77 6.81 -27.34
CA THR A 20 2.65 6.14 -26.40
C THR A 20 2.03 6.31 -25.01
N ASP A 21 0.89 5.67 -24.78
CA ASP A 21 0.41 5.38 -23.44
C ASP A 21 1.37 4.33 -22.87
N LYS A 22 2.55 4.80 -22.42
CA LYS A 22 3.31 4.03 -21.45
C LYS A 22 2.37 3.88 -20.25
N PRO A 23 2.04 2.65 -19.82
CA PRO A 23 1.43 2.46 -18.52
C PRO A 23 2.32 3.20 -17.53
N GLU A 24 1.77 4.15 -16.77
CA GLU A 24 2.46 4.66 -15.59
C GLU A 24 2.83 3.44 -14.77
N GLU A 25 4.11 3.09 -14.81
CA GLU A 25 4.70 2.10 -13.93
C GLU A 25 4.54 2.69 -12.53
N ASN A 26 3.42 2.33 -11.91
CA ASN A 26 3.07 2.68 -10.56
C ASN A 26 4.20 2.15 -9.69
N GLN A 27 5.19 3.00 -9.42
CA GLN A 27 6.23 2.74 -8.45
C GLN A 27 5.50 2.66 -7.11
N GLN A 28 4.98 1.47 -6.79
CA GLN A 28 4.19 1.22 -5.60
C GLN A 28 5.03 1.68 -4.41
N GLN A 29 4.64 2.84 -3.89
CA GLN A 29 5.36 3.45 -2.80
C GLN A 29 5.16 2.56 -1.58
N LYS A 30 6.28 2.10 -1.06
CA LYS A 30 6.33 1.27 0.13
C LYS A 30 5.78 2.05 1.33
N PHE A 31 5.00 1.40 2.19
CA PHE A 31 4.60 1.98 3.46
C PHE A 31 5.84 2.26 4.32
N THR A 32 5.91 3.45 4.89
CA THR A 32 7.00 3.91 5.75
C THR A 32 6.45 4.65 6.94
N VAL A 33 7.13 4.54 8.08
CA VAL A 33 6.89 5.36 9.27
C VAL A 33 8.24 5.90 9.75
N SER A 34 8.31 7.20 10.03
CA SER A 34 9.52 7.82 10.59
C SER A 34 9.53 7.59 12.10
N THR A 35 10.55 6.89 12.61
CA THR A 35 10.68 6.60 14.04
C THR A 35 12.10 6.19 14.40
N ASP A 36 12.51 6.49 15.64
CA ASP A 36 13.76 5.97 16.23
C ASP A 36 13.55 4.63 16.95
N ASN A 37 12.32 4.08 16.95
CA ASN A 37 12.04 2.80 17.59
C ASN A 37 12.65 1.64 16.78
N GLU A 38 13.71 1.05 17.32
CA GLU A 38 14.45 -0.05 16.67
C GLU A 38 13.58 -1.27 16.35
N THR A 39 12.63 -1.61 17.23
CA THR A 39 11.71 -2.74 17.01
C THR A 39 10.82 -2.50 15.80
N VAL A 40 10.23 -1.30 15.67
CA VAL A 40 9.43 -0.95 14.50
C VAL A 40 10.29 -0.99 13.25
N ASN A 41 11.46 -0.35 13.26
CA ASN A 41 12.36 -0.33 12.10
C ASN A 41 12.78 -1.74 11.66
N LYS A 42 13.03 -2.64 12.61
CA LYS A 42 13.38 -4.04 12.36
C LYS A 42 12.20 -4.85 11.79
N LEU A 43 10.99 -4.69 12.34
CA LEU A 43 9.83 -5.52 12.00
C LEU A 43 9.05 -5.01 10.78
N LEU A 44 9.16 -3.72 10.44
CA LEU A 44 8.40 -3.09 9.36
C LEU A 44 8.42 -3.88 8.02
N PRO A 45 9.56 -4.43 7.56
CA PRO A 45 9.56 -5.26 6.35
C PRO A 45 8.67 -6.51 6.45
N SER A 46 8.71 -7.22 7.58
CA SER A 46 7.88 -8.41 7.81
C SER A 46 6.41 -8.04 7.98
N ILE A 47 6.11 -6.93 8.67
CA ILE A 47 4.74 -6.41 8.83
C ILE A 47 4.12 -6.13 7.46
N ARG A 48 4.85 -5.45 6.57
CA ARG A 48 4.38 -5.13 5.21
C ARG A 48 4.19 -6.37 4.34
N THR A 49 4.99 -7.40 4.56
CA THR A 49 4.83 -8.70 3.89
C THR A 49 3.55 -9.41 4.36
N ALA A 50 3.26 -9.37 5.65
CA ALA A 50 2.05 -9.98 6.22
C ALA A 50 0.76 -9.20 5.91
N LEU A 51 0.89 -7.89 5.68
CA LEU A 51 -0.22 -6.94 5.48
C LEU A 51 -0.06 -6.21 4.13
N PRO A 52 -0.35 -6.88 3.00
CA PRO A 52 -0.04 -6.36 1.67
C PRO A 52 -0.77 -5.06 1.32
N GLY A 53 -1.91 -4.79 1.95
CA GLY A 53 -2.66 -3.55 1.79
C GLY A 53 -1.90 -2.31 2.27
N LEU A 54 -0.92 -2.46 3.17
CA LEU A 54 -0.11 -1.33 3.62
C LEU A 54 0.65 -0.69 2.47
N ASP A 55 1.35 -1.49 1.67
CA ASP A 55 2.08 -0.97 0.51
C ASP A 55 1.15 -0.51 -0.61
N LYS A 56 0.06 -1.26 -0.83
CA LYS A 56 -0.91 -0.94 -1.89
C LYS A 56 -1.55 0.43 -1.71
N TYR A 57 -1.87 0.81 -0.48
CA TYR A 57 -2.59 2.05 -0.18
C TYR A 57 -1.72 3.11 0.53
N ALA A 58 -0.40 2.87 0.66
CA ALA A 58 0.54 3.66 1.46
C ALA A 58 0.44 5.17 1.21
N VAL A 59 0.35 5.59 -0.06
CA VAL A 59 0.35 6.99 -0.49
C VAL A 59 -0.85 7.79 0.03
N GLN A 60 -1.89 7.12 0.52
CA GLN A 60 -3.15 7.72 0.93
C GLN A 60 -3.23 7.91 2.45
N PHE A 61 -2.35 7.27 3.21
CA PHE A 61 -2.38 7.33 4.66
C PHE A 61 -1.82 8.66 5.17
N ARG A 62 -2.45 9.19 6.22
CA ARG A 62 -2.06 10.43 6.90
C ARG A 62 -1.66 10.14 8.33
N ASP A 63 -0.99 11.10 8.97
CA ASP A 63 -0.68 11.08 10.41
C ASP A 63 -0.02 9.77 10.88
N VAL A 64 0.88 9.24 10.05
CA VAL A 64 1.58 7.98 10.32
C VAL A 64 2.55 8.18 11.49
N SER A 65 2.38 7.43 12.57
CA SER A 65 3.19 7.57 13.78
C SER A 65 3.38 6.24 14.53
N VAL A 66 4.29 6.27 15.50
CA VAL A 66 4.50 5.17 16.45
C VAL A 66 4.10 5.65 17.84
N GLU A 67 3.29 4.84 18.53
CA GLU A 67 2.87 5.08 19.91
C GLU A 67 3.33 3.90 20.79
N GLN A 68 3.81 4.20 21.99
CA GLN A 68 4.15 3.19 23.00
C GLN A 68 3.17 3.31 24.17
N ASN A 69 2.08 2.55 24.11
CA ASN A 69 1.09 2.44 25.19
C ASN A 69 1.22 1.06 25.84
N TYR A 70 0.11 0.36 26.05
CA TYR A 70 0.11 -1.03 26.50
C TYR A 70 0.83 -1.96 25.51
N TRP A 71 0.66 -1.70 24.21
CA TRP A 71 1.43 -2.31 23.12
C TRP A 71 2.28 -1.25 22.40
N LEU A 72 3.31 -1.72 21.71
CA LEU A 72 3.99 -0.92 20.69
C LEU A 72 3.12 -0.90 19.44
N THR A 73 2.70 0.28 19.00
CA THR A 73 1.66 0.42 17.98
C THR A 73 2.06 1.37 16.87
N ILE A 74 1.88 0.94 15.61
CA ILE A 74 1.94 1.84 14.45
C ILE A 74 0.51 2.33 14.19
N LYS A 75 0.35 3.64 14.06
CA LYS A 75 -0.94 4.29 13.81
C LYS A 75 -0.88 5.08 12.52
N PHE A 76 -2.00 5.11 11.80
CA PHE A 76 -2.20 6.01 10.68
C PHE A 76 -3.70 6.30 10.48
N HIS A 77 -3.99 7.39 9.79
CA HIS A 77 -5.33 7.81 9.43
C HIS A 77 -5.63 7.54 7.95
N VAL A 78 -6.81 7.00 7.68
CA VAL A 78 -7.37 6.89 6.34
C VAL A 78 -8.36 8.03 6.13
N PRO A 79 -8.09 8.99 5.23
CA PRO A 79 -8.96 10.14 5.04
C PRO A 79 -10.25 9.74 4.30
N ASP A 80 -11.28 10.58 4.41
CA ASP A 80 -12.59 10.31 3.80
C ASP A 80 -12.56 10.27 2.26
N ASP A 81 -11.58 10.93 1.64
CA ASP A 81 -11.42 11.05 0.19
C ASP A 81 -10.54 9.96 -0.44
N ALA A 82 -10.09 9.00 0.36
CA ALA A 82 -9.22 7.91 -0.09
C ALA A 82 -9.86 7.07 -1.22
N LYS A 83 -9.03 6.60 -2.13
CA LYS A 83 -9.32 5.63 -3.20
C LYS A 83 -9.02 4.22 -2.71
N ILE A 84 -9.82 3.75 -1.76
CA ILE A 84 -9.80 2.40 -1.21
C ILE A 84 -11.16 1.75 -1.51
N PRO A 85 -11.25 0.42 -1.70
CA PRO A 85 -12.54 -0.25 -1.90
C PRO A 85 -13.58 0.09 -0.82
N ASN A 86 -14.78 0.46 -1.26
CA ASN A 86 -15.86 0.91 -0.34
C ASN A 86 -16.32 -0.19 0.61
N ASP A 87 -16.24 -1.45 0.17
CA ASP A 87 -16.60 -2.63 0.96
C ASP A 87 -15.68 -2.84 2.17
N TYR A 88 -14.49 -2.23 2.18
CA TYR A 88 -13.63 -2.24 3.37
C TYR A 88 -14.12 -1.29 4.46
N MET A 89 -14.97 -0.31 4.13
CA MET A 89 -15.55 0.65 5.08
C MET A 89 -14.51 1.43 5.92
N THR A 90 -13.36 1.79 5.33
CA THR A 90 -12.20 2.37 6.06
C THR A 90 -12.13 3.89 6.13
N PHE A 91 -12.97 4.59 5.39
CA PHE A 91 -12.95 6.05 5.30
C PHE A 91 -13.15 6.71 6.67
N GLY A 92 -12.30 7.69 6.98
CA GLY A 92 -12.35 8.43 8.24
C GLY A 92 -11.78 7.69 9.46
N HIS A 93 -11.33 6.43 9.30
CA HIS A 93 -10.83 5.65 10.43
C HIS A 93 -9.38 5.98 10.79
N ASN A 94 -9.09 5.96 12.10
CA ASN A 94 -7.74 5.75 12.61
C ASN A 94 -7.50 4.24 12.74
N CYS A 95 -6.44 3.77 12.08
CA CYS A 95 -6.01 2.38 12.02
C CYS A 95 -4.77 2.15 12.89
N PHE A 96 -4.68 0.94 13.45
CA PHE A 96 -3.67 0.56 14.42
C PHE A 96 -3.12 -0.83 14.07
N ILE A 97 -1.80 -0.97 14.15
CA ILE A 97 -1.08 -2.24 14.08
C ILE A 97 -0.38 -2.40 15.42
N GLU A 98 -0.92 -3.27 16.27
CA GLU A 98 -0.36 -3.58 17.58
C GLU A 98 0.68 -4.70 17.42
N ILE A 99 1.89 -4.51 17.92
CA ILE A 99 2.95 -5.52 17.92
C ILE A 99 2.93 -6.21 19.28
N ASN A 100 2.92 -7.55 19.29
CA ASN A 100 3.00 -8.31 20.54
C ASN A 100 4.36 -8.10 21.24
N LYS A 101 4.45 -8.50 22.52
CA LYS A 101 5.65 -8.31 23.33
C LYS A 101 6.87 -9.01 22.74
N GLU A 102 6.65 -10.14 22.10
CA GLU A 102 7.68 -10.98 21.51
C GLU A 102 8.16 -10.47 20.14
N GLY A 103 7.42 -9.55 19.51
CA GLY A 103 7.72 -9.05 18.17
C GLY A 103 7.56 -10.10 17.07
N THR A 104 6.76 -11.12 17.32
CA THR A 104 6.52 -12.25 16.41
C THR A 104 5.21 -12.14 15.67
N ALA A 105 4.26 -11.33 16.16
CA ALA A 105 2.94 -11.20 15.57
C ALA A 105 2.37 -9.80 15.71
N VAL A 106 1.40 -9.46 14.86
CA VAL A 106 0.66 -8.20 14.92
C VAL A 106 -0.85 -8.41 15.01
N LYS A 107 -1.55 -7.45 15.63
CA LYS A 107 -3.01 -7.41 15.70
C LYS A 107 -3.54 -6.11 15.09
N ILE A 108 -4.68 -6.22 14.40
CA ILE A 108 -5.41 -5.10 13.81
C ILE A 108 -6.82 -5.07 14.43
N PRO A 109 -7.07 -4.26 15.47
CA PRO A 109 -8.30 -4.36 16.25
C PRO A 109 -9.58 -4.02 15.49
N LYS A 110 -9.53 -3.10 14.53
CA LYS A 110 -10.71 -2.64 13.78
C LYS A 110 -10.89 -3.43 12.48
N ALA A 111 -12.06 -4.02 12.29
CA ALA A 111 -12.38 -4.82 11.09
C ALA A 111 -12.18 -4.04 9.77
N PRO A 112 -12.60 -2.76 9.63
CA PRO A 112 -12.30 -1.99 8.42
C PRO A 112 -10.81 -1.89 8.12
N CYS A 113 -10.01 -1.51 9.11
CA CYS A 113 -8.56 -1.40 8.98
C CYS A 113 -7.90 -2.75 8.67
N LYS A 114 -8.49 -3.84 9.15
CA LYS A 114 -8.02 -5.19 8.84
C LYS A 114 -8.30 -5.55 7.39
N ALA A 115 -9.50 -5.25 6.89
CA ALA A 115 -9.85 -5.47 5.49
C ALA A 115 -8.91 -4.69 4.55
N LEU A 116 -8.66 -3.42 4.88
CA LEU A 116 -7.66 -2.59 4.22
C LEU A 116 -6.28 -3.25 4.19
N MET A 117 -5.75 -3.62 5.35
CA MET A 117 -4.37 -4.09 5.49
C MET A 117 -4.15 -5.47 4.87
N LEU A 118 -5.18 -6.32 4.84
CA LEU A 118 -5.14 -7.61 4.16
C LEU A 118 -5.45 -7.51 2.66
N ASP A 119 -5.95 -6.36 2.20
CA ASP A 119 -6.44 -6.16 0.83
C ASP A 119 -7.54 -7.16 0.44
N GLN A 120 -8.44 -7.45 1.36
CA GLN A 120 -9.59 -8.34 1.18
C GLN A 120 -10.66 -8.05 2.21
N ASN A 121 -11.91 -8.45 1.95
CA ASN A 121 -12.94 -8.37 2.98
C ASN A 121 -12.52 -9.23 4.20
N ALA A 122 -12.75 -8.71 5.41
CA ALA A 122 -12.32 -9.29 6.67
C ALA A 122 -13.49 -9.58 7.64
N ASP A 123 -14.73 -9.62 7.15
CA ASP A 123 -15.93 -9.93 7.94
C ASP A 123 -15.85 -11.27 8.69
N ASN A 124 -15.04 -12.19 8.21
CA ASN A 124 -14.82 -13.51 8.80
C ASN A 124 -13.54 -13.63 9.64
N VAL A 125 -12.82 -12.52 9.87
CA VAL A 125 -11.53 -12.53 10.56
C VAL A 125 -11.68 -11.98 11.98
N ASP A 126 -11.45 -12.84 12.97
CA ASP A 126 -11.60 -12.54 14.40
C ASP A 126 -10.83 -11.27 14.80
N SER A 127 -11.48 -10.33 15.52
CA SER A 127 -10.87 -9.09 16.04
C SER A 127 -9.67 -9.34 16.94
N GLU A 128 -9.63 -10.50 17.61
CA GLU A 128 -8.53 -10.91 18.49
C GLU A 128 -7.42 -11.71 17.79
N GLN A 129 -7.55 -11.94 16.48
CA GLN A 129 -6.55 -12.68 15.71
C GLN A 129 -5.22 -11.91 15.66
N TRP A 130 -4.15 -12.64 15.99
CA TRP A 130 -2.77 -12.26 15.75
C TRP A 130 -2.29 -12.82 14.40
N PHE A 131 -1.61 -12.00 13.61
CA PHE A 131 -0.99 -12.37 12.34
C PHE A 131 0.50 -12.60 12.59
N GLU A 132 0.93 -13.85 12.46
CA GLU A 132 2.33 -14.22 12.61
C GLU A 132 3.17 -13.52 11.54
N LEU A 133 4.21 -12.83 11.99
CA LEU A 133 5.23 -12.27 11.13
C LEU A 133 6.18 -13.40 10.76
N SER A 134 6.38 -13.62 9.47
CA SER A 134 7.50 -14.44 9.04
C SER A 134 8.78 -13.73 9.51
N THR A 135 9.40 -14.26 10.56
CA THR A 135 10.78 -13.93 10.86
C THR A 135 11.57 -14.34 9.62
N ALA A 136 12.43 -13.46 9.12
CA ALA A 136 13.29 -13.83 8.00
C ALA A 136 14.04 -15.10 8.41
N LYS A 137 13.68 -16.23 7.77
CA LYS A 137 14.36 -17.50 7.95
C LYS A 137 15.82 -17.22 7.67
N LYS A 138 16.69 -17.36 8.67
CA LYS A 138 18.14 -17.39 8.40
C LYS A 138 18.36 -18.45 7.32
N PRO A 139 19.28 -18.26 6.37
CA PRO A 139 19.59 -19.26 5.35
C PRO A 139 20.05 -20.62 5.94
N ASP A 140 20.22 -20.74 7.26
CA ASP A 140 20.55 -22.00 7.97
C ASP A 140 19.34 -22.80 8.52
N GLY A 141 18.12 -22.27 8.47
CA GLY A 141 16.91 -23.03 8.86
C GLY A 141 16.64 -23.18 10.36
N THR A 142 17.29 -22.44 11.25
CA THR A 142 17.01 -22.53 12.70
C THR A 142 15.98 -21.49 13.15
N VAL A 143 14.94 -21.93 13.87
CA VAL A 143 13.96 -21.09 14.59
C VAL A 143 14.36 -21.05 16.07
N GLN A 144 14.39 -19.85 16.69
CA GLN A 144 14.49 -19.68 18.14
C GLN A 144 13.10 -19.59 18.75
#